data_AF-A0A7S3ICB8-F1
#
_entry.id   AF-A0A7S3ICB8-F1
#
_cell.length_a   1.000
_cell.length_b   1.000
_cell.length_c   1.000
_cell.angle_alpha   90.00
_cell.angle_beta   90.00
_cell.angle_gamma   90.00
#
_symmetry.space_group_name_H-M   'P 1'
#
loop_
_entity.id
_entity.type
_entity.pdbx_description
1 polymer ?
#
loop_
_entity_poly.entity_id
_entity_poly.type
_entity_poly.pdbx_seq_one_letter_code
_entity_poly.pdbx_strand_id
1 'polypeptide(L)'
;ISEFNFGDLKKIGWSRATRTDKSVHALQNVFSCKVHLAKEDRSEESGGNDHGLENFRAKLNEALQEVRREDALGEGAMDEEVKVFCAIEVSNRFNAKLNASHREYSYYLPTFTLGSVAKDFYLGKKGLQEENQEPKPEDIQDQKVVNGITITKRLANDGDARDGQ
;
A
#
# COMPACT_ATOMS: atom_id res chain seq x y z
N ILE A 1 15.54 10.04 -22.15
CA ILE A 1 14.26 10.63 -22.62
C ILE A 1 14.58 12.05 -23.07
N SER A 2 14.03 12.54 -24.18
CA SER A 2 14.28 13.93 -24.60
C SER A 2 13.56 14.93 -23.69
N GLU A 3 14.11 16.13 -23.54
CA GLU A 3 13.50 17.20 -22.73
C GLU A 3 12.06 17.52 -23.17
N PHE A 4 11.78 17.49 -24.48
CA PHE A 4 10.43 17.71 -25.02
C PHE A 4 9.38 16.68 -24.55
N ASN A 5 9.84 15.47 -24.21
CA ASN A 5 9.00 14.38 -23.74
C ASN A 5 8.98 14.26 -22.21
N PHE A 6 9.86 14.98 -21.51
CA PHE A 6 9.92 14.96 -20.06
C PHE A 6 8.63 15.51 -19.45
N GLY A 7 8.17 14.90 -18.36
CA GLY A 7 6.92 15.26 -17.68
C GLY A 7 5.62 14.76 -18.37
N ASP A 8 5.65 14.41 -19.65
CA ASP A 8 4.49 13.86 -20.36
C ASP A 8 4.66 12.37 -20.67
N LEU A 9 4.19 11.54 -19.74
CA LEU A 9 4.22 10.08 -19.83
C LEU A 9 3.48 9.51 -21.05
N LYS A 10 2.53 10.26 -21.64
CA LYS A 10 1.80 9.80 -22.83
C LYS A 10 2.68 9.83 -24.06
N LYS A 11 3.57 10.81 -24.19
CA LYS A 11 4.48 10.94 -25.36
C LYS A 11 5.43 9.77 -25.51
N ILE A 12 5.80 9.13 -24.39
CA ILE A 12 6.68 7.96 -24.38
C ILE A 12 5.92 6.62 -24.33
N GLY A 13 4.59 6.64 -24.42
CA GLY A 13 3.78 5.42 -24.33
C GLY A 13 3.97 4.66 -23.00
N TRP A 14 4.15 5.39 -21.90
CA TRP A 14 4.37 4.79 -20.58
C TRP A 14 3.18 3.92 -20.16
N SER A 15 3.46 2.68 -19.78
CA SER A 15 2.49 1.76 -19.20
C SER A 15 3.14 0.92 -18.12
N ARG A 16 2.40 0.61 -17.06
CA ARG A 16 2.85 -0.25 -15.94
C ARG A 16 1.89 -1.40 -15.76
N ALA A 17 2.42 -2.59 -15.55
CA ALA A 17 1.68 -3.82 -15.32
C ALA A 17 0.78 -3.69 -14.09
N THR A 18 1.30 -3.10 -13.02
CA THR A 18 0.60 -2.98 -11.73
C THR A 18 0.67 -1.56 -11.20
N ARG A 19 -0.43 -1.11 -10.58
CA ARG A 19 -0.49 0.12 -9.78
C ARG A 19 -0.49 -0.31 -8.32
N THR A 20 0.63 -0.10 -7.63
CA THR A 20 0.73 -0.33 -6.19
C THR A 20 0.20 0.89 -5.44
N ASP A 21 -0.41 0.66 -4.28
CA ASP A 21 -0.84 1.73 -3.38
C ASP A 21 0.35 2.28 -2.59
N LYS A 22 0.11 3.37 -1.85
CA LYS A 22 1.12 3.97 -0.98
C LYS A 22 1.64 2.93 0.01
N SER A 23 2.96 2.89 0.22
CA SER A 23 3.68 1.94 1.11
C SER A 23 3.64 0.47 0.72
N VAL A 24 3.02 0.10 -0.41
CA VAL A 24 3.07 -1.28 -0.92
C VAL A 24 4.39 -1.49 -1.65
N HIS A 25 5.22 -2.40 -1.13
CA HIS A 25 6.45 -2.83 -1.77
C HIS A 25 6.17 -3.73 -2.98
N ALA A 26 7.07 -3.71 -3.96
CA ALA A 26 7.00 -4.59 -5.11
C ALA A 26 8.38 -5.21 -5.37
N LEU A 27 8.47 -6.53 -5.23
CA LEU A 27 9.68 -7.26 -5.59
C LEU A 27 9.93 -7.18 -7.11
N GLN A 28 8.88 -7.37 -7.90
CA GLN A 28 8.93 -7.28 -9.36
C GLN A 28 7.72 -6.51 -9.87
N ASN A 29 7.96 -5.30 -10.36
CA ASN A 29 6.99 -4.57 -11.16
C ASN A 29 7.53 -4.44 -12.57
N VAL A 30 6.63 -4.46 -13.56
CA VAL A 30 6.98 -4.38 -14.97
C VAL A 30 6.36 -3.12 -15.55
N PHE A 31 7.15 -2.36 -16.31
CA PHE A 31 6.67 -1.22 -17.06
C PHE A 31 7.25 -1.26 -18.48
N SER A 32 6.59 -0.55 -19.39
CA SER A 32 6.99 -0.41 -20.78
C SER A 32 6.95 1.07 -21.15
N CYS A 33 7.96 1.53 -21.88
CA CYS A 33 8.02 2.88 -22.42
C CYS A 33 8.91 2.90 -23.67
N LYS A 34 8.88 4.02 -24.40
CA LYS A 34 9.71 4.26 -25.57
C LYS A 34 10.87 5.17 -25.16
N VAL A 35 12.08 4.70 -25.39
CA VAL A 35 13.32 5.41 -25.07
C VAL A 35 14.25 5.42 -26.28
N HIS A 36 15.07 6.46 -26.37
CA HIS A 36 16.21 6.46 -27.29
C HIS A 36 17.34 5.66 -26.63
N LEU A 37 17.90 4.72 -27.39
CA LEU A 37 19.06 3.94 -26.98
C LEU A 37 20.23 4.32 -27.88
N ALA A 38 21.39 4.61 -27.28
CA ALA A 38 22.61 4.78 -28.06
C ALA A 38 23.08 3.42 -28.58
N LYS A 39 23.92 3.43 -29.62
CA LYS A 39 24.48 2.18 -30.15
C LYS A 39 25.31 1.43 -29.10
N GLU A 40 26.02 2.16 -28.25
CA GLU A 40 26.86 1.64 -27.17
C GLU A 40 26.07 0.99 -26.02
N ASP A 41 24.79 1.36 -25.89
CA ASP A 41 23.90 0.78 -24.88
C ASP A 41 23.46 -0.65 -25.23
N ARG A 42 23.64 -1.03 -26.50
CA ARG A 42 23.41 -2.37 -27.00
C ARG A 42 24.70 -3.17 -26.87
N SER A 43 24.70 -4.24 -26.09
CA SER A 43 25.83 -5.18 -26.09
C SER A 43 25.85 -5.96 -27.41
N GLU A 44 27.04 -6.17 -27.97
CA GLU A 44 27.22 -7.00 -29.18
C GLU A 44 27.10 -8.50 -28.87
N GLU A 45 27.30 -8.89 -27.61
CA GLU A 45 27.12 -10.24 -27.10
C GLU A 45 25.70 -10.44 -26.55
N SER A 46 24.76 -10.81 -27.43
CA SER A 46 23.50 -11.44 -27.01
C SER A 46 23.73 -12.93 -26.73
N GLY A 47 24.41 -13.26 -25.62
CA GLY A 47 24.70 -14.62 -25.20
C GLY A 47 24.14 -14.93 -23.81
N GLY A 48 23.08 -15.74 -23.70
CA GLY A 48 22.48 -16.18 -22.43
C GLY A 48 21.21 -15.42 -22.02
N ASN A 49 21.01 -15.20 -20.71
CA ASN A 49 19.89 -14.42 -20.15
C ASN A 49 20.04 -12.89 -20.39
N ASP A 50 21.13 -12.45 -21.01
CA ASP A 50 21.30 -11.05 -21.41
C ASP A 50 20.47 -10.77 -22.67
N HIS A 51 19.55 -9.82 -22.56
CA HIS A 51 18.69 -9.38 -23.64
C HIS A 51 19.34 -8.26 -24.50
N GLY A 52 20.66 -8.10 -24.40
CA GLY A 52 21.43 -7.15 -25.19
C GLY A 52 21.39 -5.72 -24.65
N LEU A 53 20.93 -5.52 -23.40
CA LEU A 53 20.66 -4.20 -22.79
C LEU A 53 21.28 -4.05 -21.39
N GLU A 54 22.27 -4.87 -21.05
CA GLU A 54 22.90 -4.83 -19.73
C GLU A 54 23.55 -3.45 -19.45
N ASN A 55 24.25 -2.88 -20.44
CA ASN A 55 24.85 -1.54 -20.32
C ASN A 55 23.78 -0.47 -20.02
N PHE A 56 22.66 -0.50 -20.73
CA PHE A 56 21.54 0.40 -20.49
C PHE A 56 20.96 0.22 -19.08
N ARG A 57 20.76 -1.03 -18.66
CA ARG A 57 20.23 -1.38 -17.33
C ARG A 57 21.16 -0.87 -16.21
N ALA A 58 22.46 -1.01 -16.37
CA ALA A 58 23.45 -0.53 -15.41
C ALA A 58 23.40 1.00 -15.28
N LYS A 59 23.47 1.73 -16.41
CA LYS A 59 23.36 3.20 -16.43
C LYS A 59 22.05 3.70 -15.82
N LEU A 60 20.93 3.01 -16.09
CA LEU A 60 19.63 3.38 -15.51
C LEU A 60 19.61 3.21 -13.99
N ASN A 61 20.21 2.14 -13.46
CA ASN A 61 20.32 1.97 -12.01
C ASN A 61 21.22 3.04 -11.38
N GLU A 62 22.36 3.35 -11.99
CA GLU A 62 23.26 4.42 -11.52
C GLU A 62 22.54 5.77 -11.44
N ALA A 63 21.84 6.17 -12.50
CA ALA A 63 21.06 7.41 -12.53
C ALA A 63 19.95 7.45 -11.46
N LEU A 64 19.30 6.31 -11.17
CA LEU A 64 18.28 6.22 -10.11
C LEU A 64 18.89 6.42 -8.72
N GLN A 65 20.11 5.94 -8.48
CA GLN A 65 20.79 6.15 -7.21
C GLN A 65 21.35 7.57 -7.06
N GLU A 66 21.72 8.24 -8.17
CA GLU A 66 22.14 9.64 -8.15
C GLU A 66 21.01 10.59 -7.74
N VAL A 67 19.86 10.51 -8.42
CA VAL A 67 18.68 11.36 -8.12
C VAL A 67 18.28 11.25 -6.64
N ARG A 68 18.42 10.06 -6.06
CA ARG A 68 17.98 9.82 -4.69
C ARG A 68 18.99 10.29 -3.63
N ARG A 69 20.28 10.36 -3.96
CA ARG A 69 21.29 10.96 -3.07
C ARG A 69 21.08 12.46 -2.87
N GLU A 70 20.51 13.16 -3.85
CA GLU A 70 20.19 14.59 -3.74
C GLU A 70 18.99 14.85 -2.81
N ASP A 71 17.97 13.99 -2.84
CA ASP A 71 16.77 14.12 -2.00
C ASP A 71 16.95 13.57 -0.57
N ALA A 72 17.95 12.72 -0.34
CA ALA A 72 18.20 12.04 0.94
C ALA A 72 19.11 12.87 1.88
N LEU A 73 18.56 13.93 2.48
CA LEU A 73 19.21 14.71 3.55
C LEU A 73 19.15 14.02 4.93
N GLY A 74 19.43 12.70 5.02
CA GLY A 74 19.30 11.96 6.28
C GLY A 74 20.17 10.70 6.38
N GLU A 75 20.88 10.58 7.50
CA GLU A 75 21.65 9.39 7.89
C GLU A 75 20.70 8.20 8.08
N GLY A 76 20.71 7.24 7.15
CA GLY A 76 19.86 6.05 7.21
C GLY A 76 19.20 5.66 5.88
N ALA A 77 19.45 6.40 4.79
CA ALA A 77 19.05 5.97 3.46
C ALA A 77 19.73 4.62 3.13
N MET A 78 18.95 3.54 3.16
CA MET A 78 19.37 2.24 2.63
C MET A 78 19.72 2.39 1.16
N ASP A 79 20.92 1.98 0.76
CA ASP A 79 21.55 2.31 -0.53
C ASP A 79 20.84 1.76 -1.78
N GLU A 80 19.76 0.97 -1.69
CA GLU A 80 19.08 0.40 -2.86
C GLU A 80 17.56 0.17 -2.68
N GLU A 81 16.75 1.23 -2.51
CA GLU A 81 15.29 1.04 -2.41
C GLU A 81 14.61 0.72 -3.75
N VAL A 82 15.16 1.18 -4.88
CA VAL A 82 14.62 0.93 -6.23
C VAL A 82 15.73 0.41 -7.13
N LYS A 83 15.48 -0.73 -7.78
CA LYS A 83 16.43 -1.37 -8.69
C LYS A 83 15.73 -1.90 -9.93
N VAL A 84 16.37 -1.73 -11.08
CA VAL A 84 15.97 -2.32 -12.36
C VAL A 84 16.72 -3.63 -12.55
N PHE A 85 15.99 -4.74 -12.43
CA PHE A 85 16.54 -6.09 -12.54
C PHE A 85 16.82 -6.51 -13.98
N CYS A 86 16.03 -6.03 -14.94
CA CYS A 86 16.11 -6.44 -16.33
C CYS A 86 15.55 -5.36 -17.26
N ALA A 87 16.13 -5.23 -18.46
CA ALA A 87 15.61 -4.41 -19.55
C ALA A 87 15.57 -5.26 -20.83
N ILE A 88 14.46 -5.18 -21.56
CA ILE A 88 14.21 -5.99 -22.77
C ILE A 88 13.61 -5.12 -23.85
N GLU A 89 14.08 -5.27 -25.09
CA GLU A 89 13.43 -4.67 -26.25
C GLU A 89 12.19 -5.44 -26.65
N VAL A 90 11.10 -4.72 -26.88
CA VAL A 90 9.80 -5.28 -27.22
C VAL A 90 9.26 -4.65 -28.49
N SER A 91 8.26 -5.29 -29.09
CA SER A 91 7.56 -4.69 -30.23
C SER A 91 6.89 -3.36 -29.84
N ASN A 92 6.74 -2.46 -30.81
CA ASN A 92 6.16 -1.12 -30.61
C ASN A 92 4.71 -1.15 -30.06
N ARG A 93 4.00 -2.27 -30.21
CA ARG A 93 2.62 -2.45 -29.72
C ARG A 93 2.53 -3.12 -28.35
N PHE A 94 3.66 -3.53 -27.76
CA PHE A 94 3.65 -4.13 -26.44
C PHE A 94 3.14 -3.15 -25.39
N ASN A 95 2.27 -3.61 -24.50
CA ASN A 95 1.75 -2.83 -23.38
C ASN A 95 1.78 -3.68 -22.12
N ALA A 96 2.62 -3.29 -21.15
CA ALA A 96 2.82 -4.05 -19.92
C ALA A 96 1.52 -4.32 -19.15
N LYS A 97 0.59 -3.35 -19.10
CA LYS A 97 -0.70 -3.51 -18.42
C LYS A 97 -1.58 -4.60 -19.04
N LEU A 98 -1.63 -4.66 -20.38
CA LEU A 98 -2.51 -5.59 -21.09
C LEU A 98 -1.93 -7.01 -21.15
N ASN A 99 -0.61 -7.13 -21.09
CA ASN A 99 0.09 -8.43 -21.19
C ASN A 99 0.36 -9.05 -19.81
N ALA A 100 0.16 -8.33 -18.71
CA ALA A 100 0.24 -8.88 -17.36
C ALA A 100 -1.09 -9.57 -17.00
N SER A 101 -1.18 -10.87 -17.28
CA SER A 101 -2.38 -11.69 -17.02
C SER A 101 -2.52 -12.10 -15.54
N HIS A 102 -1.40 -12.32 -14.86
CA HIS A 102 -1.36 -12.79 -13.48
C HIS A 102 -0.45 -11.92 -12.62
N ARG A 103 -0.76 -11.85 -11.31
CA ARG A 103 0.03 -11.14 -10.31
C ARG A 103 0.00 -11.95 -9.02
N GLU A 104 1.17 -12.16 -8.45
CA GLU A 104 1.34 -12.82 -7.17
C GLU A 104 1.69 -11.77 -6.11
N TYR A 105 1.04 -11.86 -4.94
CA TYR A 105 1.28 -10.98 -3.81
C TYR A 105 1.56 -11.81 -2.56
N SER A 106 2.57 -11.41 -1.80
CA SER A 106 2.89 -11.98 -0.50
C SER A 106 2.75 -10.90 0.56
N TYR A 107 2.06 -11.23 1.65
CA TYR A 107 1.89 -10.34 2.79
C TYR A 107 2.74 -10.86 3.96
N TYR A 108 3.71 -10.04 4.37
CA TYR A 108 4.51 -10.32 5.55
C TYR A 108 3.81 -9.69 6.75
N LEU A 109 3.13 -10.52 7.53
CA LEU A 109 2.42 -10.14 8.73
C LEU A 109 3.06 -10.80 9.96
N PRO A 110 3.22 -10.09 11.08
CA PRO A 110 3.67 -10.70 12.32
C PRO A 110 2.70 -11.79 12.78
N THR A 111 3.22 -12.94 13.23
CA THR A 111 2.40 -14.12 13.56
C THR A 111 1.35 -13.86 14.65
N PHE A 112 1.61 -12.93 15.57
CA PHE A 112 0.66 -12.53 16.61
C PHE A 112 -0.63 -11.90 16.06
N THR A 113 -0.63 -11.40 14.82
CA THR A 113 -1.85 -10.88 14.17
C THR A 113 -2.87 -11.97 13.85
N LEU A 114 -2.43 -13.23 13.75
CA LEU A 114 -3.29 -14.41 13.61
C LEU A 114 -3.69 -15.01 14.97
N GLY A 115 -3.19 -14.45 16.07
CA GLY A 115 -3.49 -14.91 17.42
C GLY A 115 -4.97 -14.77 17.75
N SER A 116 -5.48 -15.68 18.58
CA SER A 116 -6.85 -15.56 19.10
C SER A 116 -7.00 -14.23 19.83
N VAL A 117 -8.16 -13.59 19.62
CA VAL A 117 -8.60 -12.37 20.29
C VAL A 117 -8.96 -12.66 21.77
N ALA A 118 -8.25 -13.59 22.42
CA ALA A 118 -8.38 -13.82 23.84
C ALA A 118 -8.15 -12.48 24.56
N LYS A 119 -9.03 -12.18 25.52
CA LYS A 119 -9.37 -10.88 26.11
C LYS A 119 -8.21 -9.93 26.48
N ASP A 120 -6.97 -10.41 26.48
CA ASP A 120 -5.79 -9.66 26.89
C ASP A 120 -5.09 -8.93 25.73
N PHE A 121 -5.23 -9.40 24.48
CA PHE A 121 -4.58 -8.79 23.30
C PHE A 121 -5.51 -7.90 22.47
N TYR A 122 -6.83 -7.97 22.68
CA TYR A 122 -7.76 -7.04 22.06
C TYR A 122 -7.80 -5.75 22.86
N LEU A 123 -7.11 -4.72 22.37
CA LEU A 123 -7.22 -3.36 22.87
C LEU A 123 -8.46 -2.62 22.32
N GLY A 124 -9.41 -3.31 21.67
CA GLY A 124 -10.65 -2.65 21.25
C GLY A 124 -11.35 -2.05 22.47
N LYS A 125 -11.79 -0.79 22.38
CA LYS A 125 -12.47 0.01 23.43
C LYS A 125 -12.24 -0.43 24.89
N LYS A 126 -11.00 -0.75 25.31
CA LYS A 126 -10.59 -0.58 26.71
C LYS A 126 -10.35 0.94 26.84
N GLY A 127 -11.27 1.76 27.34
CA GLY A 127 -12.36 1.45 28.27
C GLY A 127 -13.68 2.15 27.99
N LEU A 128 -14.65 1.42 27.45
CA LEU A 128 -15.95 1.40 28.12
C LEU A 128 -15.94 0.16 29.02
N GLN A 129 -15.68 0.38 30.30
CA GLN A 129 -16.30 -0.46 31.30
C GLN A 129 -17.79 -0.22 31.12
N GLU A 130 -18.49 -1.09 30.36
CA GLU A 130 -19.91 -1.28 30.62
C GLU A 130 -19.96 -1.93 32.00
N GLU A 131 -19.89 -1.09 33.02
CA GLU A 131 -20.39 -1.47 34.32
C GLU A 131 -21.87 -1.80 34.08
N ASN A 132 -22.18 -3.10 34.05
CA ASN A 132 -23.50 -3.57 34.45
C ASN A 132 -23.65 -3.24 35.94
N GLN A 133 -23.74 -1.95 36.28
CA GLN A 133 -24.32 -1.53 37.55
C GLN A 133 -25.80 -1.87 37.42
N GLU A 134 -26.27 -2.80 38.26
CA GLU A 134 -27.70 -2.87 38.53
C GLU A 134 -28.17 -1.45 38.88
N PRO A 135 -29.26 -0.95 38.27
CA PRO A 135 -29.71 0.41 38.47
C PRO A 135 -29.88 0.65 39.96
N LYS A 136 -29.25 1.70 40.47
CA LYS A 136 -29.41 2.05 41.88
C LYS A 136 -30.89 2.41 42.09
N PRO A 137 -31.47 2.13 43.26
CA PRO A 137 -32.90 2.39 43.53
C PRO A 137 -33.31 3.85 43.26
N GLU A 138 -32.35 4.76 43.37
CA GLU A 138 -32.48 6.21 43.13
C GLU A 138 -32.69 6.60 41.66
N ASP A 139 -32.36 5.72 40.70
CA ASP A 139 -32.45 6.00 39.26
C ASP A 139 -33.81 5.59 38.64
N ILE A 140 -34.69 4.97 39.42
CA ILE A 140 -35.97 4.40 38.98
C ILE A 140 -37.11 5.35 39.35
N GLN A 141 -37.75 5.97 38.35
CA GLN A 141 -38.90 6.86 38.57
C GLN A 141 -40.21 6.11 38.76
N ASP A 142 -40.40 5.02 38.02
CA ASP A 142 -41.65 4.24 38.04
C ASP A 142 -41.35 2.77 37.81
N GLN A 143 -42.05 1.91 38.55
CA GLN A 143 -41.98 0.46 38.41
C GLN A 143 -43.39 -0.10 38.22
N LYS A 144 -43.62 -0.79 37.09
CA LYS A 144 -44.90 -1.45 36.80
C LYS A 144 -44.66 -2.91 36.46
N VAL A 145 -45.42 -3.80 37.08
CA VAL A 145 -45.41 -5.22 36.74
C VAL A 145 -46.56 -5.51 35.78
N VAL A 146 -46.25 -6.07 34.61
CA VAL A 146 -47.25 -6.52 33.63
C VAL A 146 -46.94 -7.98 33.28
N ASN A 147 -47.90 -8.87 33.49
CA ASN A 147 -47.76 -10.31 33.22
C ASN A 147 -46.51 -10.96 33.87
N GLY A 148 -46.17 -10.55 35.11
CA GLY A 148 -45.00 -11.08 35.84
C GLY A 148 -43.66 -10.48 35.41
N ILE A 149 -43.65 -9.53 34.47
CA ILE A 149 -42.45 -8.82 34.03
C ILE A 149 -42.44 -7.42 34.63
N THR A 150 -41.36 -7.09 35.32
CA THR A 150 -41.13 -5.78 35.94
C THR A 150 -40.54 -4.81 34.92
N ILE A 151 -41.30 -3.78 34.56
CA ILE A 151 -40.88 -2.69 33.68
C ILE A 151 -40.52 -1.49 34.55
N THR A 152 -39.30 -0.98 34.43
CA THR A 152 -38.83 0.20 35.16
C THR A 152 -38.54 1.35 34.19
N LYS A 153 -39.01 2.55 34.53
CA LYS A 153 -38.71 3.78 33.80
C LYS A 153 -37.54 4.48 34.51
N ARG A 154 -36.43 4.68 33.79
CA ARG A 154 -35.22 5.34 34.31
C ARG A 154 -35.23 6.84 34.00
N LEU A 155 -34.58 7.63 34.84
CA LEU A 155 -34.18 9.01 34.49
C LEU A 155 -33.24 8.96 33.28
N ALA A 156 -33.47 9.81 32.28
CA ALA A 156 -32.52 9.99 31.19
C ALA A 156 -31.23 10.60 31.77
N ASN A 157 -30.08 10.04 31.43
CA ASN A 157 -28.80 10.68 31.72
C ASN A 157 -28.69 11.96 30.87
N ASP A 158 -28.16 13.04 31.45
CA ASP A 158 -27.90 14.32 30.74
C ASP A 158 -26.96 14.17 29.52
N GLY A 159 -26.35 12.99 29.32
CA GLY A 159 -25.52 12.65 28.16
C GLY A 159 -26.26 12.08 26.95
N ASP A 160 -27.59 11.89 27.02
CA ASP A 160 -28.40 11.30 25.94
C ASP A 160 -29.04 12.36 25.01
N ALA A 161 -28.48 13.58 25.00
CA ALA A 161 -28.80 14.59 24.00
C ALA A 161 -28.28 14.12 22.64
N ARG A 162 -29.17 13.53 21.84
CA ARG A 162 -28.89 13.20 20.44
C ARG A 162 -28.44 14.47 19.72
N ASP A 163 -27.26 14.42 19.11
CA ASP A 163 -26.78 15.43 18.17
C ASP A 163 -27.84 15.66 17.09
N GLY A 164 -28.59 16.74 17.25
CA GLY A 164 -29.58 17.22 16.32
C GLY A 164 -29.13 18.56 15.76
N GLN A 165 -28.37 18.51 14.66
CA GLN A 165 -28.48 19.40 13.50
C GLN A 165 -27.60 18.90 12.35
#